data_AF-A0A428C6Y0-F1
#
_entry.id   AF-A0A428C6Y0-F1
#
_cell.length_a   1.000
_cell.length_b   1.000
_cell.length_c   1.000
_cell.angle_alpha   90.00
_cell.angle_beta   90.00
_cell.angle_gamma   90.00
#
_symmetry.space_group_name_H-M   'P 1'
#
loop_
_entity.id
_entity.type
_entity.pdbx_description
1 polymer ?
#
loop_
_entity_poly.entity_id
_entity_poly.type
_entity_poly.pdbx_seq_one_letter_code
_entity_poly.pdbx_strand_id
1 'polypeptide(L)'
;MRDEAQERLELLSAIQDLGYESLRYSIFNEYGPGEWEVVIEYDDFKQVYNVYATMDRASKGGIFNYTDFSEAKEKFLKFLGDTIFFNRYYVQEGMGKMYSSPLWDGSETLSREIIKNYKRIIEKSISEKNYQSLVYVLFNEKDTTPFAIHLFFRDNLFMVNCRDDRSDIMGKTFEFTNFLEAKEKFFKLLDFTVREGRRDVENSGSYMYPSPLWDKEEND
;
A
#
# COMPACT_ATOMS: atom_id res chain seq x y z
N MET A 1 8.82 13.96 23.80
CA MET A 1 7.60 13.49 24.51
C MET A 1 6.63 13.03 23.44
N ARG A 2 5.94 11.91 23.68
CA ARG A 2 4.87 11.40 22.82
C ARG A 2 3.77 12.46 22.69
N ASP A 3 3.21 12.64 21.51
CA ASP A 3 2.04 13.47 21.27
C ASP A 3 0.91 12.58 20.72
N GLU A 4 0.11 12.04 21.63
CA GLU A 4 -0.99 11.14 21.28
C GLU A 4 -2.00 11.79 20.32
N ALA A 5 -2.27 13.09 20.50
CA ALA A 5 -3.26 13.78 19.68
C ALA A 5 -2.78 13.88 18.23
N GLN A 6 -1.50 14.20 18.05
CA GLN A 6 -0.86 14.22 16.75
C GLN A 6 -0.83 12.82 16.10
N GLU A 7 -0.43 11.79 16.85
CA GLU A 7 -0.40 10.39 16.37
C GLU A 7 -1.80 9.90 15.95
N ARG A 8 -2.82 10.20 16.74
CA ARG A 8 -4.22 9.88 16.44
C ARG A 8 -4.67 10.58 15.15
N LEU A 9 -4.35 11.86 15.00
CA LEU A 9 -4.69 12.63 13.80
C LEU A 9 -4.04 12.04 12.55
N GLU A 10 -2.78 11.62 12.65
CA GLU A 10 -2.06 10.97 11.56
C GLU A 10 -2.68 9.63 11.13
N LEU A 11 -3.10 8.80 12.09
CA LEU A 11 -3.78 7.54 11.81
C LEU A 11 -5.12 7.78 11.12
N LEU A 12 -5.94 8.70 11.63
CA LEU A 12 -7.23 9.05 11.04
C LEU A 12 -7.10 9.63 9.63
N SER A 13 -6.10 10.50 9.41
CA SER A 13 -5.82 11.04 8.08
C SER A 13 -5.41 9.93 7.10
N ALA A 14 -4.60 8.96 7.54
CA ALA A 14 -4.19 7.84 6.68
C ALA A 14 -5.38 6.92 6.36
N ILE A 15 -6.25 6.64 7.32
CA ILE A 15 -7.48 5.86 7.12
C ILE A 15 -8.37 6.55 6.06
N GLN A 16 -8.57 7.86 6.19
CA GLN A 16 -9.35 8.64 5.23
C GLN A 16 -8.70 8.65 3.83
N ASP A 17 -7.39 8.89 3.76
CA ASP A 17 -6.67 8.89 2.49
C ASP A 17 -6.77 7.54 1.76
N LEU A 18 -6.79 6.43 2.50
CA LEU A 18 -6.93 5.07 1.98
C LEU A 18 -8.38 4.68 1.65
N GLY A 19 -9.38 5.43 2.12
CA GLY A 19 -10.79 5.08 1.99
C GLY A 19 -11.22 3.94 2.93
N TYR A 20 -10.62 3.86 4.13
CA TYR A 20 -10.79 2.78 5.10
C TYR A 20 -11.77 3.13 6.23
N GLU A 21 -12.56 4.19 6.08
CA GLU A 21 -13.40 4.75 7.14
C GLU A 21 -14.52 3.82 7.61
N SER A 22 -14.93 2.86 6.79
CA SER A 22 -15.94 1.86 7.15
C SER A 22 -15.37 0.64 7.88
N LEU A 23 -14.05 0.57 8.08
CA LEU A 23 -13.42 -0.48 8.87
C LEU A 23 -13.59 -0.22 10.35
N ARG A 24 -13.64 -1.30 11.13
CA ARG A 24 -13.66 -1.23 12.60
C ARG A 24 -12.24 -1.15 13.13
N TYR A 25 -11.97 -0.13 13.93
CA TYR A 25 -10.67 0.06 14.56
C TYR A 25 -10.75 0.75 15.92
N SER A 26 -9.75 0.49 16.76
CA SER A 26 -9.51 1.19 18.02
C SER A 26 -8.13 1.84 18.00
N ILE A 27 -8.09 3.16 18.18
CA ILE A 27 -6.85 3.95 18.26
C ILE A 27 -6.78 4.52 19.67
N PHE A 28 -5.78 4.12 20.45
CA PHE A 28 -5.53 4.56 21.84
C PHE A 28 -6.85 4.66 22.64
N ASN A 29 -7.61 3.57 22.66
CA ASN A 29 -8.96 3.53 23.23
C ASN A 29 -8.91 3.04 24.69
N GLU A 30 -9.39 3.86 25.62
CA GLU A 30 -9.41 3.55 27.06
C GLU A 30 -10.47 2.51 27.43
N TYR A 31 -11.52 2.35 26.63
CA TYR A 31 -12.67 1.47 26.93
C TYR A 31 -12.49 0.02 26.43
N GLY A 32 -11.34 -0.27 25.80
CA GLY A 32 -11.06 -1.55 25.18
C GLY A 32 -11.73 -1.76 23.82
N PRO A 33 -11.21 -2.69 23.00
CA PRO A 33 -11.70 -2.91 21.64
C PRO A 33 -12.95 -3.78 21.59
N GLY A 34 -13.76 -3.57 20.55
CA GLY A 34 -14.90 -4.41 20.19
C GLY A 34 -14.51 -5.66 19.40
N GLU A 35 -15.52 -6.35 18.85
CA GLU A 35 -15.32 -7.49 17.94
C GLU A 35 -14.90 -7.03 16.54
N TRP A 36 -13.95 -7.76 15.96
CA TRP A 36 -13.46 -7.57 14.59
C TRP A 36 -12.84 -6.18 14.34
N GLU A 37 -12.13 -5.65 15.35
CA GLU A 37 -11.39 -4.39 15.29
C GLU A 37 -9.90 -4.62 15.06
N VAL A 38 -9.29 -3.74 14.26
CA VAL A 38 -7.83 -3.56 14.27
C VAL A 38 -7.49 -2.53 15.33
N VAL A 39 -6.54 -2.84 16.20
CA VAL A 39 -6.24 -2.07 17.41
C VAL A 39 -4.81 -1.58 17.37
N ILE A 40 -4.60 -0.31 17.72
CA ILE A 40 -3.30 0.27 18.08
C ILE A 40 -3.44 0.97 19.43
N GLU A 41 -2.65 0.55 20.40
CA GLU A 41 -2.60 1.09 21.76
C GLU A 41 -1.15 1.34 22.17
N TYR A 42 -0.93 2.18 23.19
CA TYR A 42 0.39 2.45 23.75
C TYR A 42 0.45 1.92 25.19
N ASP A 43 1.43 1.08 25.49
CA ASP A 43 1.69 0.58 26.84
C ASP A 43 2.68 1.50 27.54
N ASP A 44 2.18 2.37 28.42
CA ASP A 44 3.01 3.33 29.17
C ASP A 44 4.05 2.66 30.09
N PHE A 45 3.80 1.43 30.56
CA PHE A 45 4.75 0.74 31.43
C PHE A 45 5.94 0.20 30.63
N LYS A 46 5.67 -0.31 29.43
CA LYS A 46 6.69 -0.89 28.55
C LYS A 46 7.27 0.11 27.55
N GLN A 47 6.63 1.26 27.38
CA GLN A 47 6.97 2.28 26.37
C GLN A 47 6.97 1.70 24.95
N VAL A 48 5.92 0.96 24.59
CA VAL A 48 5.76 0.35 23.27
C VAL A 48 4.34 0.50 22.75
N TYR A 49 4.21 0.57 21.42
CA TYR A 49 2.95 0.43 20.70
C TYR A 49 2.61 -1.05 20.53
N ASN A 50 1.38 -1.42 20.87
CA ASN A 50 0.83 -2.75 20.61
C ASN A 50 -0.15 -2.65 19.44
N VAL A 51 0.05 -3.47 18.42
CA VAL A 51 -0.83 -3.58 17.26
C VAL A 51 -1.36 -5.00 17.14
N TYR A 52 -2.67 -5.16 17.07
CA TYR A 52 -3.33 -6.46 16.99
C TYR A 52 -4.70 -6.36 16.33
N ALA A 53 -5.33 -7.51 16.08
CA ALA A 53 -6.73 -7.59 15.67
C ALA A 53 -7.54 -8.37 16.70
N THR A 54 -8.80 -8.00 16.87
CA THR A 54 -9.78 -8.78 17.63
C THR A 54 -10.64 -9.64 16.71
N MET A 55 -11.19 -10.72 17.26
CA MET A 55 -12.09 -11.65 16.56
C MET A 55 -13.42 -11.74 17.31
N ASP A 56 -14.19 -12.81 17.09
CA ASP A 56 -15.40 -13.11 17.86
C ASP A 56 -15.17 -12.96 19.37
N ARG A 57 -16.14 -12.35 20.06
CA ARG A 57 -16.11 -12.04 21.49
C ARG A 57 -14.93 -11.16 21.91
N ALA A 58 -14.45 -10.32 21.00
CA ALA A 58 -13.31 -9.43 21.16
C ALA A 58 -12.02 -10.17 21.57
N SER A 59 -11.90 -11.45 21.20
CA SER A 59 -10.71 -12.25 21.48
C SER A 59 -9.51 -11.69 20.71
N LYS A 60 -8.35 -11.58 21.38
CA LYS A 60 -7.13 -11.00 20.78
C LYS A 60 -6.37 -12.04 19.98
N GLY A 61 -5.97 -11.67 18.77
CA GLY A 61 -4.96 -12.41 18.00
C GLY A 61 -3.54 -12.18 18.53
N GLY A 62 -2.53 -12.48 17.69
CA GLY A 62 -1.14 -12.16 17.99
C GLY A 62 -0.91 -10.66 18.14
N ILE A 63 -0.21 -10.26 19.21
CA ILE A 63 0.13 -8.86 19.50
C ILE A 63 1.53 -8.56 18.99
N PHE A 64 1.65 -7.52 18.17
CA PHE A 64 2.92 -7.02 17.64
C PHE A 64 3.32 -5.77 18.41
N ASN A 65 4.56 -5.75 18.94
CA ASN A 65 5.06 -4.66 19.77
C ASN A 65 6.10 -3.86 18.98
N TYR A 66 6.02 -2.53 19.04
CA TYR A 66 6.91 -1.61 18.35
C TYR A 66 7.34 -0.47 19.28
N THR A 67 8.60 -0.06 19.22
CA THR A 67 9.07 1.16 19.91
C THR A 67 8.88 2.42 19.07
N ASP A 68 8.80 2.27 17.75
CA ASP A 68 8.61 3.36 16.80
C ASP A 68 7.14 3.47 16.35
N PHE A 69 6.60 4.69 16.35
CA PHE A 69 5.22 4.94 15.95
C PHE A 69 4.99 4.70 14.45
N SER A 70 5.96 5.02 13.60
CA SER A 70 5.83 4.84 12.15
C SER A 70 5.70 3.36 11.80
N GLU A 71 6.52 2.51 12.42
CA GLU A 71 6.41 1.05 12.27
C GLU A 71 5.06 0.51 12.77
N ALA A 72 4.60 0.98 13.93
CA ALA A 72 3.29 0.60 14.48
C ALA A 72 2.14 1.02 13.56
N LYS A 73 2.18 2.25 13.05
CA LYS A 73 1.22 2.81 12.10
C LYS A 73 1.19 2.01 10.80
N GLU A 74 2.33 1.67 10.22
CA GLU A 74 2.41 0.82 9.02
C GLU A 74 1.77 -0.55 9.26
N LYS A 75 2.10 -1.20 10.39
CA LYS A 75 1.51 -2.48 10.77
C LYS A 75 -0.01 -2.39 10.94
N PHE A 76 -0.49 -1.34 11.60
CA PHE A 76 -1.91 -1.10 11.84
C PHE A 76 -2.68 -0.91 10.52
N LEU A 77 -2.18 -0.07 9.62
CA LEU A 77 -2.81 0.16 8.31
C LEU A 77 -2.76 -1.10 7.42
N LYS A 78 -1.70 -1.91 7.53
CA LYS A 78 -1.63 -3.20 6.84
C LYS A 78 -2.72 -4.17 7.33
N PHE A 79 -2.95 -4.26 8.64
CA PHE A 79 -4.04 -5.08 9.19
C PHE A 79 -5.43 -4.61 8.77
N LEU A 80 -5.63 -3.31 8.63
CA LEU A 80 -6.84 -2.78 8.01
C LEU A 80 -6.98 -3.23 6.54
N GLY A 81 -5.91 -3.17 5.76
CA GLY A 81 -5.87 -3.69 4.40
C GLY A 81 -6.18 -5.19 4.31
N ASP A 82 -5.58 -6.00 5.20
CA ASP A 82 -5.80 -7.45 5.26
C ASP A 82 -7.26 -7.78 5.62
N THR A 83 -7.90 -6.96 6.46
CA THR A 83 -9.34 -7.10 6.79
C THR A 83 -10.21 -6.99 5.54
N ILE A 84 -9.88 -6.07 4.62
CA ILE A 84 -10.60 -5.93 3.34
C ILE A 84 -10.41 -7.19 2.50
N PHE A 85 -9.17 -7.68 2.39
CA PHE A 85 -8.85 -8.88 1.62
C PHE A 85 -9.65 -10.10 2.11
N PHE A 86 -9.62 -10.39 3.41
CA PHE A 86 -10.32 -11.54 3.97
C PHE A 86 -11.83 -11.47 3.75
N ASN A 87 -12.44 -10.30 3.95
CA ASN A 87 -13.88 -10.17 3.75
C ASN A 87 -14.28 -10.24 2.28
N ARG A 88 -13.46 -9.72 1.35
CA ARG A 88 -13.67 -9.91 -0.10
C ARG A 88 -13.59 -11.38 -0.47
N TYR A 89 -12.59 -12.10 0.04
CA TYR A 89 -12.45 -13.54 -0.14
C TYR A 89 -13.67 -14.29 0.41
N TYR A 90 -14.12 -13.98 1.62
CA TYR A 90 -15.31 -14.62 2.21
C TYR A 90 -16.56 -14.39 1.38
N VAL A 91 -16.79 -13.16 0.91
CA VAL A 91 -17.93 -12.84 0.05
C VAL A 91 -17.87 -13.62 -1.27
N GLN A 92 -16.70 -13.70 -1.89
CA GLN A 92 -16.48 -14.44 -3.14
C GLN A 92 -16.75 -15.94 -2.98
N GLU A 93 -16.31 -16.54 -1.87
CA GLU A 93 -16.50 -17.96 -1.58
C GLU A 93 -17.88 -18.29 -0.97
N GLY A 94 -18.78 -17.31 -0.83
CA GLY A 94 -20.09 -17.49 -0.20
C GLY A 94 -20.02 -17.80 1.31
N MET A 95 -18.92 -17.44 1.97
CA MET A 95 -18.69 -17.59 3.40
C MET A 95 -19.26 -16.41 4.20
N GLY A 96 -19.37 -16.57 5.52
CA GLY A 96 -19.75 -15.48 6.42
C GLY A 96 -18.65 -14.42 6.52
N LYS A 97 -18.97 -13.18 6.13
CA LYS A 97 -18.13 -12.00 6.38
C LYS A 97 -18.09 -11.64 7.87
N MET A 98 -17.01 -11.00 8.31
CA MET A 98 -16.83 -10.55 9.70
C MET A 98 -17.86 -9.50 10.10
N TYR A 99 -18.09 -8.52 9.22
CA TYR A 99 -19.12 -7.49 9.35
C TYR A 99 -19.46 -6.88 7.99
N SER A 100 -20.53 -6.09 7.93
CA SER A 100 -20.92 -5.38 6.70
C SER A 100 -20.07 -4.14 6.46
N SER A 101 -19.64 -3.92 5.21
CA SER A 101 -18.86 -2.76 4.79
C SER A 101 -18.96 -2.56 3.28
N PRO A 102 -19.03 -1.31 2.78
CA PRO A 102 -19.01 -1.02 1.34
C PRO A 102 -17.72 -1.48 0.63
N LEU A 103 -16.66 -1.80 1.38
CA LEU A 103 -15.37 -2.25 0.83
C LEU A 103 -15.40 -3.67 0.25
N TRP A 104 -16.40 -4.47 0.63
CA TRP A 104 -16.61 -5.85 0.13
C TRP A 104 -18.07 -6.20 -0.16
N ASP A 105 -19.05 -5.41 0.30
CA ASP A 105 -20.48 -5.71 0.10
C ASP A 105 -21.04 -5.32 -1.27
N GLY A 106 -20.22 -4.84 -2.21
CA GLY A 106 -20.74 -4.14 -3.40
C GLY A 106 -20.01 -4.30 -4.74
N SER A 107 -18.90 -5.05 -4.86
CA SER A 107 -18.28 -5.35 -6.17
C SER A 107 -17.10 -6.32 -6.03
N GLU A 108 -16.90 -7.17 -7.04
CA GLU A 108 -15.66 -7.94 -7.24
C GLU A 108 -14.43 -7.05 -7.48
N THR A 109 -14.63 -5.75 -7.74
CA THR A 109 -13.55 -4.80 -8.06
C THR A 109 -13.43 -3.70 -6.99
N LEU A 110 -12.32 -2.95 -7.01
CA LEU A 110 -12.19 -1.74 -6.20
C LEU A 110 -13.14 -0.67 -6.74
N SER A 111 -13.76 0.10 -5.84
CA SER A 111 -14.58 1.24 -6.27
C SER A 111 -13.73 2.28 -6.98
N ARG A 112 -14.35 3.06 -7.88
CA ARG A 112 -13.66 4.14 -8.60
C ARG A 112 -13.01 5.16 -7.65
N GLU A 113 -13.66 5.44 -6.51
CA GLU A 113 -13.13 6.38 -5.52
C GLU A 113 -11.89 5.82 -4.81
N ILE A 114 -11.89 4.53 -4.44
CA ILE A 114 -10.71 3.88 -3.83
C ILE A 114 -9.53 3.88 -4.81
N ILE A 115 -9.78 3.54 -6.09
CA ILE A 115 -8.73 3.58 -7.13
C ILE A 115 -8.16 5.00 -7.27
N LYS A 116 -9.01 6.01 -7.27
CA LYS A 116 -8.60 7.42 -7.35
C LYS A 116 -7.74 7.82 -6.14
N ASN A 117 -8.13 7.42 -4.94
CA ASN A 117 -7.37 7.66 -3.72
C ASN A 117 -5.98 7.01 -3.77
N TYR A 118 -5.90 5.74 -4.17
CA TYR A 118 -4.63 5.03 -4.32
C TYR A 118 -3.72 5.65 -5.39
N LYS A 119 -4.27 6.07 -6.53
CA LYS A 119 -3.51 6.83 -7.53
C LYS A 119 -2.91 8.10 -6.95
N ARG A 120 -3.73 8.92 -6.26
CA ARG A 120 -3.28 10.15 -5.61
C ARG A 120 -2.14 9.90 -4.62
N ILE A 121 -2.24 8.84 -3.81
CA ILE A 121 -1.19 8.46 -2.85
C ILE A 121 0.12 8.13 -3.56
N ILE A 122 0.06 7.36 -4.65
CA ILE A 122 1.26 6.99 -5.42
C ILE A 122 1.85 8.22 -6.12
N GLU A 123 1.03 9.01 -6.80
CA GLU A 123 1.45 10.21 -7.51
C GLU A 123 2.10 11.24 -6.57
N LYS A 124 1.57 11.40 -5.36
CA LYS A 124 2.22 12.21 -4.32
C LYS A 124 3.62 11.68 -3.98
N SER A 125 3.76 10.39 -3.70
CA SER A 125 5.07 9.77 -3.42
C SER A 125 6.04 9.80 -4.61
N ILE A 126 5.53 9.71 -5.85
CA ILE A 126 6.33 9.91 -7.08
C ILE A 126 6.84 11.35 -7.13
N SER A 127 5.99 12.32 -6.81
CA SER A 127 6.40 13.72 -6.79
C SER A 127 7.45 14.01 -5.73
N GLU A 128 7.29 13.47 -4.51
CA GLU A 128 8.25 13.64 -3.41
C GLU A 128 9.63 13.04 -3.73
N LYS A 129 9.68 11.97 -4.54
CA LYS A 129 10.91 11.30 -4.98
C LYS A 129 11.49 11.85 -6.29
N ASN A 130 10.82 12.81 -6.93
CA ASN A 130 11.14 13.31 -8.27
C ASN A 130 11.14 12.22 -9.37
N TYR A 131 10.21 11.28 -9.32
CA TYR A 131 10.12 10.12 -10.22
C TYR A 131 9.19 10.32 -11.43
N GLN A 132 8.81 11.55 -11.74
CA GLN A 132 7.83 11.88 -12.79
C GLN A 132 8.30 11.46 -14.19
N SER A 133 9.62 11.37 -14.41
CA SER A 133 10.18 10.94 -15.70
C SER A 133 10.29 9.42 -15.86
N LEU A 134 9.99 8.63 -14.82
CA LEU A 134 9.94 7.18 -14.93
C LEU A 134 8.67 6.75 -15.67
N VAL A 135 8.77 5.66 -16.43
CA VAL A 135 7.62 5.07 -17.13
C VAL A 135 6.89 4.11 -16.18
N TYR A 136 5.63 4.39 -15.89
CA TYR A 136 4.79 3.55 -15.03
C TYR A 136 3.32 3.63 -15.42
N VAL A 137 2.54 2.61 -15.05
CA VAL A 137 1.09 2.53 -15.30
C VAL A 137 0.35 2.17 -14.02
N LEU A 138 -0.67 2.97 -13.67
CA LEU A 138 -1.49 2.77 -12.48
C LEU A 138 -2.93 2.38 -12.82
N PHE A 139 -3.35 1.23 -12.32
CA PHE A 139 -4.70 0.68 -12.38
C PHE A 139 -5.30 0.61 -13.79
N ASN A 140 -4.47 0.27 -14.77
CA ASN A 140 -4.89 -0.07 -16.13
C ASN A 140 -4.22 -1.38 -16.56
N GLU A 141 -4.95 -2.49 -16.41
CA GLU A 141 -4.46 -3.84 -16.73
C GLU A 141 -4.22 -4.04 -18.24
N LYS A 142 -5.01 -3.39 -19.09
CA LYS A 142 -4.97 -3.55 -20.54
C LYS A 142 -3.84 -2.75 -21.19
N ASP A 143 -3.22 -1.87 -20.42
CA ASP A 143 -2.08 -1.09 -20.87
C ASP A 143 -0.87 -2.01 -21.03
N THR A 144 -0.14 -1.82 -22.12
CA THR A 144 1.06 -2.59 -22.44
C THR A 144 2.24 -1.65 -22.68
N THR A 145 2.30 -0.48 -22.05
CA THR A 145 3.41 0.47 -22.24
C THR A 145 4.76 -0.23 -22.01
N PRO A 146 5.66 -0.26 -23.02
CA PRO A 146 7.00 -0.84 -22.88
C PRO A 146 7.79 -0.18 -21.75
N PHE A 147 8.73 -0.93 -21.15
CA PHE A 147 9.58 -0.48 -20.03
C PHE A 147 8.84 -0.03 -18.75
N ALA A 148 7.51 -0.05 -18.75
CA ALA A 148 6.73 0.45 -17.63
C ALA A 148 6.75 -0.53 -16.46
N ILE A 149 6.71 0.03 -15.25
CA ILE A 149 6.28 -0.71 -14.06
C ILE A 149 4.76 -0.54 -13.94
N HIS A 150 4.03 -1.65 -13.94
CA HIS A 150 2.58 -1.66 -13.77
C HIS A 150 2.21 -1.98 -12.33
N LEU A 151 1.23 -1.26 -11.81
CA LEU A 151 0.48 -1.64 -10.61
C LEU A 151 -1.01 -1.61 -10.94
N PHE A 152 -1.70 -2.73 -10.81
CA PHE A 152 -3.15 -2.83 -11.06
C PHE A 152 -3.82 -3.81 -10.10
N PHE A 153 -5.15 -3.91 -10.14
CA PHE A 153 -5.92 -4.80 -9.27
C PHE A 153 -6.69 -5.80 -10.13
N ARG A 154 -6.57 -7.09 -9.81
CA ARG A 154 -7.21 -8.21 -10.52
C ARG A 154 -7.46 -9.34 -9.53
N ASP A 155 -8.61 -10.02 -9.62
CA ASP A 155 -8.91 -11.22 -8.83
C ASP A 155 -8.70 -11.03 -7.32
N ASN A 156 -9.14 -9.88 -6.80
CA ASN A 156 -8.98 -9.46 -5.41
C ASN A 156 -7.52 -9.28 -4.92
N LEU A 157 -6.55 -9.21 -5.84
CA LEU A 157 -5.14 -9.00 -5.55
C LEU A 157 -4.59 -7.78 -6.29
N PHE A 158 -3.60 -7.13 -5.68
CA PHE A 158 -2.79 -6.11 -6.33
C PHE A 158 -1.64 -6.79 -7.07
N MET A 159 -1.49 -6.47 -8.34
CA MET A 159 -0.51 -7.02 -9.25
C MET A 159 0.56 -5.97 -9.55
N VAL A 160 1.84 -6.34 -9.38
CA VAL A 160 2.99 -5.51 -9.74
C VAL A 160 3.90 -6.25 -10.70
N ASN A 161 4.20 -5.68 -11.87
CA ASN A 161 5.17 -6.26 -12.80
C ASN A 161 5.90 -5.18 -13.61
N CYS A 162 6.96 -5.60 -14.32
CA CYS A 162 7.73 -4.76 -15.23
C CYS A 162 7.56 -5.26 -16.66
N ARG A 163 7.63 -4.35 -17.64
CA ARG A 163 7.63 -4.67 -19.07
C ARG A 163 9.00 -4.50 -19.69
N ASP A 164 9.32 -5.30 -20.70
CA ASP A 164 10.48 -5.06 -21.57
C ASP A 164 10.13 -4.13 -22.74
N ASP A 165 11.05 -4.02 -23.71
CA ASP A 165 10.91 -3.23 -24.94
C ASP A 165 9.78 -3.73 -25.85
N ARG A 166 9.41 -5.00 -25.74
CA ARG A 166 8.35 -5.65 -26.51
C ARG A 166 7.02 -5.68 -25.77
N SER A 167 6.95 -5.08 -24.59
CA SER A 167 5.79 -5.10 -23.68
C SER A 167 5.55 -6.46 -23.01
N ASP A 168 6.49 -7.39 -23.11
CA ASP A 168 6.41 -8.68 -22.44
C ASP A 168 6.68 -8.50 -20.94
N ILE A 169 6.04 -9.33 -20.11
CA ILE A 169 6.26 -9.29 -18.66
C ILE A 169 7.68 -9.77 -18.38
N MET A 170 8.52 -8.89 -17.82
CA MET A 170 9.85 -9.26 -17.36
C MET A 170 9.77 -10.02 -16.04
N GLY A 171 10.15 -11.30 -16.08
CA GLY A 171 10.18 -12.16 -14.89
C GLY A 171 8.77 -12.57 -14.46
N LYS A 172 8.45 -12.35 -13.18
CA LYS A 172 7.14 -12.73 -12.59
C LYS A 172 6.29 -11.51 -12.25
N THR A 173 4.98 -11.69 -12.30
CA THR A 173 4.05 -10.78 -11.62
C THR A 173 4.09 -11.04 -10.12
N PHE A 174 4.23 -9.98 -9.34
CA PHE A 174 4.13 -10.02 -7.88
C PHE A 174 2.69 -9.75 -7.48
N GLU A 175 2.18 -10.54 -6.54
CA GLU A 175 0.78 -10.49 -6.11
C GLU A 175 0.73 -10.13 -4.63
N PHE A 176 -0.17 -9.23 -4.26
CA PHE A 176 -0.32 -8.71 -2.90
C PHE A 176 -1.78 -8.65 -2.48
N THR A 177 -2.06 -8.96 -1.22
CA THR A 177 -3.41 -8.92 -0.64
C THR A 177 -3.84 -7.51 -0.26
N ASN A 178 -2.90 -6.60 -0.02
CA ASN A 178 -3.16 -5.22 0.38
C ASN A 178 -2.38 -4.20 -0.46
N PHE A 179 -2.92 -2.98 -0.51
CA PHE A 179 -2.40 -1.88 -1.32
C PHE A 179 -1.00 -1.43 -0.86
N LEU A 180 -0.75 -1.41 0.46
CA LEU A 180 0.48 -0.85 1.02
C LEU A 180 1.71 -1.67 0.62
N GLU A 181 1.63 -3.00 0.67
CA GLU A 181 2.70 -3.87 0.21
C GLU A 181 2.92 -3.80 -1.31
N ALA A 182 1.83 -3.72 -2.08
CA ALA A 182 1.92 -3.54 -3.52
C ALA A 182 2.59 -2.21 -3.88
N LYS A 183 2.22 -1.12 -3.20
CA LYS A 183 2.86 0.19 -3.31
C LYS A 183 4.34 0.10 -2.96
N GLU A 184 4.70 -0.54 -1.85
CA GLU A 184 6.10 -0.73 -1.44
C GLU A 184 6.91 -1.45 -2.52
N LYS A 185 6.38 -2.57 -3.06
CA LYS A 185 7.03 -3.30 -4.15
C LYS A 185 7.17 -2.45 -5.42
N PHE A 186 6.14 -1.72 -5.78
CA PHE A 186 6.14 -0.81 -6.92
C PHE A 186 7.27 0.22 -6.80
N PHE A 187 7.41 0.89 -5.65
CA PHE A 187 8.50 1.85 -5.44
C PHE A 187 9.88 1.20 -5.39
N LYS A 188 10.02 -0.01 -4.81
CA LYS A 188 11.29 -0.75 -4.87
C LYS A 188 11.74 -1.03 -6.31
N LEU A 189 10.81 -1.26 -7.22
CA LEU A 189 11.12 -1.43 -8.65
C LEU A 189 11.50 -0.10 -9.31
N LEU A 190 10.83 1.00 -8.98
CA LEU A 190 11.22 2.34 -9.47
C LEU A 190 12.63 2.73 -8.99
N ASP A 191 12.91 2.53 -7.69
CA ASP A 191 14.23 2.78 -7.11
C ASP A 191 15.31 1.92 -7.83
N PHE A 192 14.97 0.66 -8.16
CA PHE A 192 15.84 -0.23 -8.95
C PHE A 192 16.08 0.30 -10.36
N THR A 193 15.05 0.75 -11.07
CA THR A 193 15.15 1.34 -12.41
C THR A 193 16.08 2.56 -12.43
N VAL A 194 15.96 3.47 -11.44
CA VAL A 194 16.86 4.62 -11.33
C VAL A 194 18.30 4.19 -11.14
N ARG A 195 18.54 3.19 -10.27
CA ARG A 195 19.88 2.70 -9.98
C ARG A 195 20.53 2.05 -11.20
N GLU A 196 19.82 1.18 -11.91
CA GLU A 196 20.35 0.54 -13.13
C GLU A 196 20.46 1.53 -14.29
N GLY A 197 19.51 2.47 -14.44
CA GLY A 197 19.58 3.50 -15.47
C GLY A 197 20.84 4.36 -15.35
N ARG A 198 21.19 4.80 -14.14
CA ARG A 198 22.46 5.53 -13.90
C ARG A 198 23.67 4.70 -14.27
N ARG A 199 23.68 3.43 -13.84
CA ARG A 199 24.78 2.50 -14.12
C ARG A 199 24.95 2.26 -15.62
N ASP A 200 23.86 2.09 -16.37
CA ASP A 200 23.91 1.79 -17.79
C ASP A 200 24.32 3.01 -18.61
N VAL A 201 23.85 4.21 -18.25
CA VAL A 201 24.33 5.46 -18.87
C VAL A 201 25.83 5.67 -18.60
N GLU A 202 26.30 5.40 -17.39
CA GLU A 202 27.73 5.51 -17.06
C GLU A 202 28.60 4.55 -17.89
N ASN A 203 28.10 3.33 -18.18
CA ASN A 203 28.87 2.30 -18.87
C ASN A 203 28.71 2.31 -20.40
N SER A 204 27.51 2.62 -20.89
CA SER A 204 27.10 2.44 -22.29
C SER A 204 26.56 3.72 -22.93
N GLY A 205 26.45 4.82 -22.18
CA GLY A 205 26.01 6.13 -22.67
C GLY A 205 24.52 6.28 -22.91
N SER A 206 23.71 5.25 -22.64
CA SER A 206 22.25 5.30 -22.78
C SER A 206 21.57 4.26 -21.90
N TYR A 207 20.26 4.46 -21.65
CA TYR A 207 19.37 3.49 -21.02
C TYR A 207 18.03 3.45 -21.76
N MET A 208 17.21 2.44 -21.45
CA MET A 208 15.91 2.09 -22.08
C MET A 208 15.11 3.27 -22.68
N TYR A 209 15.05 4.40 -21.96
CA TYR A 209 14.43 5.65 -22.37
C TYR A 209 15.14 6.86 -21.75
N PRO A 210 15.01 8.07 -22.33
CA PRO A 210 15.59 9.29 -21.77
C PRO A 210 14.89 9.69 -20.45
N SER A 211 15.67 10.12 -19.46
CA SER A 211 15.20 10.62 -18.18
C SER A 211 16.28 11.48 -17.49
N PRO A 212 15.92 12.63 -16.90
CA PRO A 212 16.82 13.45 -16.10
C PRO A 212 17.36 12.75 -14.83
N LEU A 213 16.85 11.57 -14.50
CA LEU A 213 17.33 10.79 -13.36
C LEU A 213 18.68 10.09 -13.60
N TRP A 214 19.09 9.95 -14.85
CA TRP A 214 20.36 9.36 -15.27
C TRP A 214 21.03 10.05 -16.46
N ASP A 215 20.28 10.80 -17.28
CA ASP A 215 20.87 11.60 -18.34
C ASP A 215 21.58 12.82 -17.74
N LYS A 216 22.76 13.14 -18.28
CA LYS A 216 23.46 14.39 -17.94
C LYS A 216 22.73 15.54 -18.64
N GLU A 217 22.56 16.66 -17.95
CA GLU A 217 22.20 17.90 -18.64
C GLU A 217 23.30 18.21 -19.67
N GLU A 218 22.91 18.38 -20.94
CA GLU A 218 23.78 18.96 -21.95
C GLU A 218 24.03 20.41 -21.52
N ASN A 219 25.20 20.65 -20.91
CA ASN A 219 25.72 22.00 -20.78
C ASN A 219 26.21 22.42 -22.17
N ASP A 220 25.37 23.15 -22.91
CA ASP A 220 25.75 23.92 -24.10
C ASP A 220 26.76 25.04 -23.75
#